data_AF-A0A7J3ZK32-F1
#
_entry.id   AF-A0A7J3ZK32-F1
#
_cell.length_a   1.000
_cell.length_b   1.000
_cell.length_c   1.000
_cell.angle_alpha   90.00
_cell.angle_beta   90.00
_cell.angle_gamma   90.00
#
_symmetry.space_group_name_H-M   'P 1'
#
loop_
_entity.id
_entity.type
_entity.pdbx_description
1 polymer ?
#
loop_
_entity_poly.entity_id
_entity_poly.type
_entity_poly.pdbx_seq_one_letter_code
_entity_poly.pdbx_strand_id
1 'polypeptide(L)' 'MSYLQELKDRIAPELASKGIKVLPKGSSVLRVVKDTEVVMTISDRGDYVELDYKGKSYKYDKWYTKPEHLAKVILGQF' A
#
# COMPACT_ATOMS: atom_id res chain seq x y z
N MET A 1 -13.16 0.36 -10.77
CA MET A 1 -11.83 -0.03 -10.26
C MET A 1 -11.54 0.86 -9.05
N SER A 2 -11.15 0.31 -7.90
CA SER A 2 -10.90 1.12 -6.69
C SER A 2 -9.43 1.56 -6.61
N TYR A 3 -9.16 2.65 -5.89
CA TYR A 3 -7.81 3.18 -5.68
C TYR A 3 -6.84 2.11 -5.18
N LEU A 4 -7.24 1.33 -4.17
CA LEU A 4 -6.41 0.27 -3.61
C LEU A 4 -6.22 -0.92 -4.55
N GLN A 5 -7.21 -1.23 -5.40
CA GLN A 5 -7.03 -2.29 -6.39
C GLN A 5 -5.94 -1.90 -7.39
N GLU A 6 -6.00 -0.68 -7.93
CA GLU A 6 -4.98 -0.18 -8.85
C GLU A 6 -3.61 -0.09 -8.17
N LEU A 7 -3.56 0.37 -6.91
CA LEU A 7 -2.32 0.40 -6.13
C LEU A 7 -1.73 -1.01 -5.98
N LYS A 8 -2.54 -1.99 -5.58
CA LYS A 8 -2.13 -3.39 -5.41
C LYS A 8 -1.57 -3.96 -6.70
N ASP A 9 -2.23 -3.73 -7.83
CA ASP A 9 -1.83 -4.25 -9.14
C ASP A 9 -0.44 -3.72 -9.56
N ARG A 10 -0.08 -2.51 -9.10
CA ARG A 10 1.24 -1.91 -9.34
C ARG A 10 2.33 -2.40 -8.40
N ILE A 11 2.03 -2.62 -7.10
CA ILE A 11 3.06 -2.96 -6.11
C ILE A 11 3.26 -4.47 -5.92
N ALA A 12 2.22 -5.29 -6.15
CA ALA A 12 2.28 -6.72 -5.83
C ALA A 12 3.30 -7.50 -6.68
N PRO A 13 3.43 -7.29 -8.01
CA PRO A 13 4.42 -8.01 -8.82
C PRO A 13 5.86 -7.68 -8.41
N GLU A 14 6.15 -6.39 -8.19
CA GLU A 14 7.47 -5.91 -7.80
C GLU A 14 7.89 -6.43 -6.41
N LEU A 15 6.97 -6.39 -5.45
CA LEU A 15 7.22 -6.88 -4.09
C LEU A 15 7.32 -8.41 -4.03
N ALA A 16 6.60 -9.13 -4.88
CA ALA A 16 6.68 -10.59 -4.94
C ALA A 16 8.08 -11.08 -5.30
N SER A 17 8.81 -10.36 -6.17
CA SER A 17 10.22 -10.67 -6.51
C SER A 17 11.17 -10.62 -5.29
N LYS A 18 10.77 -9.91 -4.23
CA LYS A 18 11.50 -9.75 -2.97
C LYS A 18 10.97 -10.64 -1.84
N GLY A 19 10.07 -11.58 -2.13
CA GLY A 19 9.42 -12.43 -1.13
C GLY A 19 8.37 -11.70 -0.28
N ILE A 20 7.96 -10.50 -0.68
CA ILE A 20 6.99 -9.67 0.05
C ILE A 20 5.59 -9.87 -0.57
N LYS A 21 4.59 -10.13 0.27
CA LYS A 21 3.21 -10.37 -0.16
C LYS A 21 2.33 -9.15 0.09
N VAL A 22 1.40 -8.86 -0.82
CA VAL A 22 0.39 -7.80 -0.66
C VAL A 22 -0.99 -8.45 -0.55
N LEU A 23 -1.55 -8.43 0.66
CA LEU A 23 -2.78 -9.12 1.01
C LEU A 23 -3.90 -8.11 1.26
N PRO A 24 -5.06 -8.22 0.57
CA PRO A 24 -6.23 -7.43 0.92
C PRO A 24 -6.81 -7.87 2.26
N LYS A 25 -7.32 -6.93 3.05
CA LYS A 25 -8.11 -7.17 4.24
C LYS A 25 -9.42 -6.40 4.12
N GLY A 26 -10.44 -7.06 3.57
CA GLY A 26 -11.68 -6.39 3.17
C GLY A 26 -11.48 -5.51 1.93
N SER A 27 -12.36 -4.52 1.73
CA SER A 27 -12.37 -3.65 0.54
C SER A 27 -11.50 -2.39 0.66
N SER A 28 -11.16 -1.98 1.89
CA SER A 28 -10.52 -0.69 2.17
C SER A 28 -9.14 -0.80 2.80
N VAL A 29 -8.55 -2.00 2.91
CA VAL A 29 -7.23 -2.17 3.52
C VAL A 29 -6.36 -3.14 2.71
N LEU A 30 -5.09 -2.78 2.52
CA LEU A 30 -4.02 -3.66 2.06
C LEU A 30 -2.98 -3.84 3.18
N ARG A 31 -2.46 -5.05 3.31
CA ARG A 31 -1.33 -5.37 4.18
C ARG A 31 -0.15 -5.82 3.34
N VAL A 32 1.00 -5.22 3.59
CA VAL A 32 2.29 -5.68 3.05
C VAL A 32 2.93 -6.57 4.11
N VAL A 33 3.23 -7.82 3.72
CA VAL A 33 3.71 -8.87 4.62
C VAL A 33 5.07 -9.35 4.16
N LYS A 34 6.05 -9.33 5.06
CA LYS A 34 7.39 -9.85 4.85
C LYS A 34 7.72 -10.81 5.99
N ASP A 35 8.22 -12.00 5.69
CA ASP A 35 8.63 -12.98 6.70
C ASP A 35 7.56 -13.26 7.77
N THR A 36 6.28 -13.34 7.34
CA THR A 36 5.08 -13.51 8.18
C THR A 36 4.66 -12.30 9.03
N GLU A 37 5.43 -11.21 9.02
CA GLU A 37 5.12 -9.97 9.72
C GLU A 37 4.46 -8.93 8.81
N VAL A 38 3.49 -8.18 9.36
CA VAL A 38 2.91 -7.03 8.66
C VAL A 38 3.86 -5.85 8.80
N VAL A 39 4.56 -5.53 7.72
CA VAL A 39 5.55 -4.44 7.69
C VAL A 39 4.94 -3.09 7.30
N MET A 40 3.79 -3.10 6.61
CA MET A 40 3.06 -1.89 6.22
C MET A 40 1.56 -2.18 6.12
N THR A 41 0.74 -1.23 6.56
CA THR A 41 -0.73 -1.26 6.33
C THR A 41 -1.13 -0.02 5.54
N ILE A 42 -1.96 -0.21 4.53
CA ILE A 42 -2.46 0.86 3.66
C ILE A 42 -3.99 0.85 3.76
N SER A 43 -4.58 1.93 4.24
CA SER A 43 -6.01 2.04 4.51
C SER A 43 -6.63 3.15 3.68
N ASP A 44 -7.67 2.83 2.93
CA ASP A 44 -8.52 3.80 2.24
C ASP A 44 -9.50 4.43 3.23
N ARG A 45 -9.46 5.76 3.36
CA ARG A 45 -10.29 6.55 4.28
C ARG A 45 -11.28 7.46 3.54
N GLY A 46 -11.58 7.17 2.27
CA GLY A 46 -12.43 8.02 1.43
C GLY A 46 -11.57 9.01 0.65
N ASP A 47 -11.37 10.21 1.19
CA ASP A 47 -10.66 11.29 0.50
C ASP A 47 -9.13 11.14 0.51
N TYR A 48 -8.62 10.36 1.45
CA TYR A 48 -7.19 10.11 1.62
C TYR A 48 -6.88 8.63 1.83
N VAL A 49 -5.61 8.29 1.67
CA VAL A 49 -5.05 6.98 2.02
C VAL A 49 -4.09 7.18 3.19
N GLU A 50 -4.21 6.30 4.18
CA GLU A 50 -3.35 6.23 5.35
C GLU A 50 -2.36 5.08 5.19
N LEU A 51 -1.08 5.36 5.36
CA LEU A 51 0.01 4.39 5.27
C LEU A 51 0.70 4.31 6.62
N ASP A 52 0.56 3.17 7.29
CA ASP A 52 1.23 2.88 8.54
C ASP A 52 2.49 2.06 8.24
N TYR A 53 3.67 2.62 8.55
CA TYR A 53 4.98 2.02 8.28
C TYR A 53 5.98 2.41 9.38
N LYS A 54 6.71 1.42 9.93
CA LYS A 54 7.73 1.62 10.98
C LYS A 54 7.25 2.47 12.18
N GLY A 55 6.01 2.22 12.63
CA GLY A 55 5.41 2.94 13.76
C GLY A 55 5.01 4.38 13.47
N LYS A 56 5.05 4.82 12.21
CA LYS A 56 4.59 6.14 11.76
C LYS A 56 3.40 5.97 10.82
N SER A 57 2.48 6.93 10.90
CA SER A 57 1.30 7.00 10.02
C SER A 57 1.45 8.19 9.09
N TYR A 58 1.30 7.96 7.79
CA TYR A 58 1.43 8.96 6.73
C TYR A 58 0.11 9.08 5.99
N LYS A 59 -0.37 10.31 5.79
CA LYS A 59 -1.61 10.58 5.07
C LYS A 59 -1.31 11.12 3.69
N TYR A 60 -1.94 10.54 2.69
CA TYR A 60 -1.83 10.91 1.29
C TYR A 60 -3.20 11.30 0.76
N ASP A 61 -3.37 12.58 0.43
CA ASP A 61 -4.58 13.08 -0.21
C ASP A 61 -4.69 12.51 -1.63
N LYS A 62 -5.86 11.93 -1.97
CA LYS A 62 -6.08 11.28 -3.26
C LYS A 62 -6.27 12.27 -4.42
N TRP A 63 -6.60 13.53 -4.14
CA TRP A 63 -6.69 14.57 -5.17
C TRP A 63 -5.32 14.81 -5.81
N TYR A 64 -4.25 14.63 -5.04
CA TYR A 64 -2.87 14.88 -5.48
C TYR A 64 -2.04 13.59 -5.64
N THR A 65 -2.40 12.53 -4.91
CA THR A 65 -1.63 11.29 -4.87
C THR A 65 -2.34 10.19 -5.63
N LYS A 66 -2.09 10.09 -6.94
CA LYS A 66 -2.53 8.95 -7.74
C LYS A 66 -1.90 7.63 -7.26
N PRO A 67 -2.54 6.47 -7.51
CA PRO A 67 -1.99 5.16 -7.13
C PRO A 67 -0.55 4.93 -7.63
N GLU A 68 -0.23 5.42 -8.83
CA GLU A 68 1.13 5.35 -9.40
C GLU A 68 2.18 6.16 -8.61
N HIS A 69 1.79 7.29 -8.01
CA HIS A 69 2.69 8.09 -7.17
C HIS A 69 2.96 7.36 -5.85
N LEU A 70 1.91 6.86 -5.21
CA LEU A 70 2.03 6.14 -3.94
C LEU A 70 2.77 4.81 -4.11
N ALA A 71 2.59 4.12 -5.24
CA ALA A 71 3.33 2.90 -5.58
C ALA A 71 4.85 3.15 -5.57
N LYS A 72 5.32 4.24 -6.20
CA LYS A 72 6.77 4.59 -6.18
C LYS A 72 7.29 4.81 -4.77
N VAL A 73 6.51 5.47 -3.92
CA VAL A 73 6.89 5.71 -2.51
C VAL A 73 7.00 4.39 -1.75
N ILE A 74 6.02 3.50 -1.89
CA ILE A 74 5.99 2.19 -1.23
C ILE A 74 7.16 1.32 -1.69
N LEU A 75 7.38 1.22 -3.01
CA LEU A 75 8.44 0.41 -3.59
C LEU A 75 9.83 0.90 -3.17
N GLY A 76 10.01 2.22 -2.99
CA GLY A 76 11.26 2.80 -2.49
C GLY A 76 11.59 2.47 -1.03
N GLN A 77 10.69 1.84 -0.27
CA GLN A 77 10.93 1.43 1.12
C GLN A 77 11.50 0.01 1.28
N PHE A 78 11.62 -0.74 0.19
CA PHE A 78 12.04 -2.16 0.14
C PHE A 78 13.08 -2.39 -0.95
#